data_AF-A0A2V6TJK6-F1
#
_entry.id   AF-A0A2V6TJK6-F1
#
_cell.length_a   1.000
_cell.length_b   1.000
_cell.length_c   1.000
_cell.angle_alpha   90.00
_cell.angle_beta   90.00
_cell.angle_gamma   90.00
#
_symmetry.space_group_name_H-M   'P 1'
#
loop_
_entity.id
_entity.type
_entity.pdbx_description
1 polymer ?
#
loop_
_entity_poly.entity_id
_entity_poly.type
_entity_poly.pdbx_seq_one_letter_code
_entity_poly.pdbx_strand_id
1 'polypeptide(L)'
;MSIVAFTPKPRVVTLQLLPLATERVPAGEVVRYHIRPKLGLFASLLVTDVPDTRIWILSGETPAFLKAEGPLYFMGPIWRVEPH
;
A
#
# COMPACT_ATOMS: atom_id res chain seq x y z
N MET A 1 16.72 25.58 -3.23
CA MET A 1 16.31 24.40 -4.02
C MET A 1 16.49 23.18 -3.13
N SER A 2 15.43 22.45 -2.80
CA SER A 2 15.52 21.25 -1.96
C SER A 2 15.55 20.01 -2.85
N ILE A 3 16.54 19.13 -2.66
CA ILE A 3 16.65 17.84 -3.35
C ILE A 3 16.43 16.75 -2.31
N VAL A 4 15.47 15.86 -2.56
CA VAL A 4 15.26 14.65 -1.78
C VAL A 4 16.15 13.56 -2.38
N ALA A 5 17.25 13.23 -1.69
CA ALA A 5 18.12 12.13 -2.06
C ALA A 5 17.65 10.84 -1.38
N PHE A 6 17.40 9.80 -2.16
CA PHE A 6 17.06 8.47 -1.64
C PHE A 6 18.30 7.58 -1.66
N THR A 7 18.79 7.22 -0.48
CA THR A 7 19.88 6.25 -0.30
C THR A 7 19.40 5.14 0.63
N PRO A 8 19.46 3.86 0.21
CA PRO A 8 19.95 3.36 -1.07
C PRO A 8 19.05 3.73 -2.26
N LYS A 9 19.55 3.51 -3.49
CA LYS A 9 18.80 3.75 -4.75
C LYS A 9 17.40 3.10 -4.67
N PRO A 10 16.31 3.85 -4.96
CA PRO A 10 14.96 3.30 -4.99
C PRO A 10 14.85 2.07 -5.90
N ARG A 11 14.00 1.11 -5.51
CA ARG A 11 13.73 -0.11 -6.26
C ARG A 11 12.23 -0.29 -6.44
N VAL A 12 11.83 -0.76 -7.62
CA VAL A 12 10.47 -1.24 -7.85
C VAL A 12 10.37 -2.66 -7.30
N VAL A 13 9.33 -2.93 -6.51
CA VAL A 13 9.06 -4.25 -5.93
C VAL A 13 7.63 -4.66 -6.27
N THR A 14 7.41 -5.96 -6.45
CA THR A 14 6.05 -6.49 -6.64
C THR A 14 5.28 -6.41 -5.33
N LEU A 15 4.05 -5.90 -5.36
CA LEU A 15 3.13 -5.96 -4.23
C LEU A 15 2.14 -7.11 -4.42
N GLN A 16 1.90 -7.87 -3.35
CA GLN A 16 0.74 -8.74 -3.23
C GLN A 16 -0.41 -7.95 -2.65
N LEU A 17 -1.56 -8.02 -3.30
CA LEU A 17 -2.82 -7.49 -2.79
C LEU A 17 -3.64 -8.67 -2.27
N LEU A 18 -3.88 -8.70 -0.96
CA LEU A 18 -4.67 -9.73 -0.30
C LEU A 18 -6.04 -9.12 0.02
N PRO A 19 -7.15 -9.59 -0.57
CA PRO A 19 -8.47 -9.01 -0.30
C PRO A 19 -8.83 -9.21 1.18
N LEU A 20 -9.29 -8.14 1.82
CA LEU A 20 -9.72 -8.12 3.22
C LEU A 20 -11.24 -8.03 3.34
N ALA A 21 -11.85 -7.15 2.56
CA ALA A 21 -13.28 -6.88 2.63
C ALA A 21 -13.76 -6.27 1.32
N THR A 22 -15.04 -6.47 1.03
CA THR A 22 -15.74 -5.87 -0.09
C THR A 22 -16.93 -5.07 0.44
N GLU A 23 -17.09 -3.84 -0.04
CA GLU A 23 -18.17 -2.93 0.34
C GLU A 23 -18.86 -2.40 -0.90
N ARG A 24 -20.20 -2.34 -0.88
CA ARG A 24 -20.98 -1.76 -1.97
C ARG A 24 -21.29 -0.30 -1.65
N VAL A 25 -20.84 0.60 -2.51
CA VAL A 25 -21.10 2.04 -2.44
C VAL A 25 -21.87 2.50 -3.68
N PRO A 26 -22.47 3.70 -3.70
CA PRO A 26 -23.19 4.19 -4.88
C PRO A 26 -22.35 4.21 -6.17
N ALA A 27 -21.04 4.46 -6.04
CA ALA A 27 -20.10 4.48 -7.15
C ALA A 27 -19.69 3.07 -7.67
N GLY A 28 -20.02 1.99 -6.95
CA GLY A 28 -19.66 0.63 -7.34
C GLY A 28 -19.24 -0.24 -6.16
N GLU A 29 -18.45 -1.27 -6.46
CA GLU A 29 -17.88 -2.14 -5.43
C GLU A 29 -16.50 -1.65 -5.04
N VAL A 30 -16.23 -1.51 -3.75
CA VAL A 30 -14.91 -1.16 -3.22
C VAL A 30 -14.34 -2.36 -2.53
N VAL A 31 -13.16 -2.80 -2.98
CA VAL A 31 -12.42 -3.87 -2.34
C VAL A 31 -11.27 -3.25 -1.54
N ARG A 32 -11.23 -3.63 -0.26
CA ARG A 32 -10.14 -3.32 0.65
C ARG A 32 -9.11 -4.43 0.57
N TYR A 33 -7.86 -4.09 0.32
CA TYR A 33 -6.75 -5.03 0.28
C TYR A 33 -5.74 -4.73 1.38
N HIS A 34 -5.17 -5.77 1.96
CA HIS A 34 -3.90 -5.70 2.66
C HIS A 34 -2.79 -5.80 1.62
N ILE A 35 -1.86 -4.85 1.59
CA ILE A 35 -0.71 -4.91 0.68
C ILE A 35 0.48 -5.55 1.39
N ARG A 36 1.20 -6.42 0.70
CA ARG A 36 2.46 -6.99 1.17
C ARG A 36 3.52 -6.91 0.08
N PRO A 37 4.63 -6.19 0.29
CA PRO A 37 5.72 -6.21 -0.66
C PRO A 37 6.34 -7.61 -0.71
N LYS A 38 6.51 -8.15 -1.92
CA LYS A 38 7.34 -9.33 -2.16
C LYS A 38 8.80 -8.87 -2.12
N LEU A 39 9.36 -8.90 -0.92
CA LEU A 39 10.77 -8.62 -0.74
C LEU A 39 11.59 -9.88 -1.05
N GLY A 40 12.81 -9.71 -1.58
CA GLY A 40 13.71 -10.84 -1.88
C GLY A 40 14.16 -11.59 -0.61
N LEU A 41 14.82 -12.73 -0.81
CA LEU A 41 15.15 -13.72 0.24
C LEU A 41 15.81 -13.14 1.51
N PHE A 42 16.57 -12.05 1.40
CA PHE A 42 17.29 -11.43 2.53
C PHE A 42 16.50 -10.37 3.29
N ALA A 43 15.35 -9.92 2.77
CA ALA A 43 14.57 -8.85 3.38
C ALA A 43 13.57 -9.36 4.43
N SER A 44 13.11 -10.60 4.31
CA SER A 44 12.32 -11.28 5.35
C SER A 44 13.11 -11.52 6.64
N LEU A 45 14.44 -11.50 6.58
CA LEU A 45 15.33 -11.59 7.75
C LEU A 45 15.46 -10.26 8.52
N LEU A 46 15.14 -9.13 7.89
CA LEU A 46 15.24 -7.79 8.48
C LEU A 46 13.89 -7.21 8.88
N VAL A 47 12.80 -7.74 8.34
CA VAL A 47 11.43 -7.24 8.56
C VAL A 47 10.60 -8.36 9.17
N THR A 48 10.62 -8.46 10.50
CA THR A 48 9.79 -9.41 11.25
C THR A 48 8.32 -9.03 11.26
N ASP A 49 8.01 -7.74 11.13
CA ASP A 49 6.64 -7.22 11.13
C ASP A 49 6.47 -6.27 9.94
N VAL A 50 6.01 -6.81 8.81
CA VAL A 50 5.67 -5.99 7.64
C VAL A 50 4.48 -5.12 8.03
N PRO A 51 4.58 -3.79 7.91
CA PRO A 51 3.52 -2.93 8.40
C PRO A 51 2.17 -3.21 7.73
N ASP A 52 1.10 -3.28 8.53
CA ASP A 52 -0.27 -3.43 8.04
C ASP A 52 -0.65 -2.17 7.26
N THR A 53 -0.55 -2.28 5.93
CA THR A 53 -0.92 -1.24 4.99
C THR A 53 -2.10 -1.72 4.18
N ARG A 54 -3.13 -0.89 4.13
CA ARG A 54 -4.41 -1.20 3.49
C ARG A 54 -4.67 -0.22 2.38
N ILE A 55 -5.22 -0.70 1.27
CA ILE A 55 -5.67 0.13 0.17
C ILE A 55 -7.12 -0.18 -0.18
N TRP A 56 -7.86 0.84 -0.62
CA TRP A 56 -9.23 0.74 -1.10
C TRP A 56 -9.24 1.03 -2.58
N ILE A 57 -9.73 0.06 -3.36
CA ILE A 57 -9.83 0.16 -4.81
C ILE A 57 -11.31 0.06 -5.19
N LEU A 58 -11.83 1.03 -5.92
CA LEU A 58 -13.11 0.91 -6.62
C LEU A 58 -12.92 -0.06 -7.78
N SER A 59 -13.65 -1.17 -7.75
CA SER A 59 -13.70 -2.19 -8.80
C SER A 59 -14.50 -1.69 -10.00
N GLY A 60 -14.11 -2.17 -11.18
CA GLY A 60 -14.75 -1.84 -12.46
C GLY A 60 -13.81 -2.19 -13.61
N GLU A 61 -14.21 -1.84 -14.83
CA GLU A 61 -13.35 -1.98 -16.02
C GLU A 61 -12.05 -1.19 -15.87
N THR A 62 -12.12 -0.02 -15.22
CA THR A 62 -10.96 0.79 -14.83
C THR A 62 -10.92 0.92 -13.32
N PRO A 63 -10.11 0.09 -12.62
CA PRO A 63 -10.00 0.18 -11.16
C PRO A 63 -9.44 1.53 -10.72
N ALA A 64 -10.04 2.13 -9.70
CA ALA A 64 -9.62 3.44 -9.19
C ALA A 64 -9.14 3.35 -7.74
N PHE A 65 -8.01 3.98 -7.45
CA PHE A 65 -7.53 4.13 -6.07
C PHE A 65 -8.39 5.15 -5.32
N LEU A 66 -8.87 4.77 -4.14
CA LEU A 66 -9.66 5.65 -3.29
C LEU A 66 -8.90 6.09 -2.04
N LYS A 67 -8.13 5.19 -1.43
CA LYS A 67 -7.46 5.45 -0.16
C LYS A 67 -6.33 4.47 0.11
N ALA A 68 -5.30 4.92 0.82
CA ALA A 68 -4.35 4.09 1.52
C ALA A 68 -4.30 4.46 3.01
N GLU A 69 -4.16 3.46 3.88
CA GLU A 69 -3.97 3.63 5.32
C GLU A 69 -2.87 2.70 5.80
N GLY A 70 -1.87 3.24 6.49
CA GLY A 70 -0.72 2.50 6.98
C GLY A 70 0.48 3.43 7.20
N PRO A 71 1.58 2.94 7.76
CA PRO A 71 2.75 3.77 7.96
C PRO A 71 3.50 3.99 6.64
N LEU A 72 3.94 5.24 6.43
CA LEU A 72 4.65 5.64 5.21
C LEU A 72 6.09 5.08 5.16
N TYR A 73 6.68 4.81 6.32
CA TYR A 73 8.01 4.22 6.49
C TYR A 73 8.02 3.29 7.71
N PHE A 74 9.03 2.44 7.79
CA PHE A 74 9.15 1.43 8.85
C PHE A 74 9.11 2.08 10.25
N MET A 75 8.21 1.59 11.12
CA MET A 75 7.96 2.13 12.47
C MET A 75 7.49 3.60 12.54
N GLY A 76 7.05 4.16 11.41
CA GLY A 76 6.46 5.52 11.37
C GLY A 76 5.01 5.57 11.86
N PRO A 77 4.43 6.78 11.99
CA PRO A 77 3.02 6.94 12.31
C PRO A 77 2.14 6.42 11.17
N ILE A 78 0.87 6.12 11.47
CA ILE A 78 -0.12 5.73 10.47
C ILE A 78 -0.55 6.97 9.69
N TRP A 79 -0.42 6.90 8.38
CA TRP A 79 -0.90 7.92 7.46
C TRP A 79 -2.17 7.46 6.76
N ARG A 80 -3.00 8.42 6.39
CA ARG A 80 -4.11 8.24 5.46
C ARG A 80 -3.88 9.12 4.24
N VAL A 81 -3.92 8.50 3.07
CA VAL A 81 -3.73 9.17 1.78
C VAL A 81 -4.95 8.93 0.93
N GLU A 82 -5.54 10.00 0.41
CA GLU A 82 -6.75 10.00 -0.42
C GLU A 82 -6.50 10.92 -1.63
N PRO A 83 -7.07 10.62 -2.82
CA PRO A 83 -7.08 11.54 -3.96
C PRO A 83 -7.76 12.87 -3.57
N HIS A 84 -7.25 13.97 -4.11
CA HIS A 84 -7.89 15.29 -4.01
C HIS A 84 -9.06 15.45 -4.99
#